data_AF-A0A439KKK6-F1
#
_entry.id   AF-A0A439KKK6-F1
#
_cell.length_a   1.000
_cell.length_b   1.000
_cell.length_c   1.000
_cell.angle_alpha   90.00
_cell.angle_beta   90.00
_cell.angle_gamma   90.00
#
_symmetry.space_group_name_H-M   'P 1'
#
loop_
_entity.id
_entity.type
_entity.pdbx_description
1 polymer ?
#
loop_
_entity_poly.entity_id
_entity_poly.type
_entity_poly.pdbx_seq_one_letter_code
_entity_poly.pdbx_strand_id
1 'polypeptide(L)'
;FAGHSHGLLGHDHKPPLAILAEARQQLERYPTIRLVNGRAESVSGAIDDFSVVTDDGETLRARRLILSYGVIDQMPDVPGFA
;
A
#
# COMPACT_ATOMS: atom_id res chain seq x y z
N PHE A 1 10.07 -12.29 -7.43
CA PHE A 1 8.86 -12.30 -6.56
C PHE A 1 8.06 -13.58 -6.75
N ALA A 2 7.43 -14.08 -5.69
CA ALA A 2 6.62 -15.30 -5.75
C ALA A 2 5.36 -15.11 -6.62
N GLY A 3 5.06 -16.06 -7.50
CA GLY A 3 3.88 -16.01 -8.37
C GLY A 3 2.56 -16.29 -7.65
N HIS A 4 2.61 -16.94 -6.48
CA HIS A 4 1.45 -17.31 -5.68
C HIS A 4 1.71 -17.03 -4.20
N SER A 5 0.65 -16.65 -3.48
CA SER A 5 0.64 -16.53 -2.03
C SER A 5 0.41 -17.91 -1.40
N HIS A 6 0.99 -18.15 -0.24
CA HIS A 6 0.82 -19.37 0.53
C HIS A 6 0.66 -19.08 2.02
N GLY A 7 -0.04 -19.96 2.73
CA GLY A 7 -0.18 -19.86 4.19
C GLY A 7 -1.21 -18.82 4.67
N LEU A 8 -1.98 -18.22 3.76
CA LEU A 8 -3.09 -17.32 4.09
C LEU A 8 -4.43 -18.07 3.94
N LEU A 9 -5.12 -18.31 5.05
CA LEU A 9 -6.42 -18.98 5.05
C LEU A 9 -7.41 -18.27 4.10
N GLY A 10 -8.07 -19.04 3.23
CA GLY A 10 -8.99 -18.53 2.20
C GLY A 10 -8.32 -17.97 0.93
N HIS A 11 -6.99 -17.84 0.92
CA HIS A 11 -6.22 -17.31 -0.21
C HIS A 11 -4.96 -18.14 -0.54
N ASP A 12 -4.84 -19.36 -0.02
CA ASP A 12 -3.73 -20.24 -0.33
C ASP A 12 -3.69 -20.53 -1.84
N HIS A 13 -2.48 -20.50 -2.40
CA HIS A 13 -2.20 -20.63 -3.82
C HIS A 13 -2.86 -19.59 -4.73
N LYS A 14 -3.40 -18.48 -4.20
CA LYS A 14 -3.89 -17.37 -5.02
C LYS A 14 -2.74 -16.42 -5.43
N PRO A 15 -2.73 -15.89 -6.66
CA PRO A 15 -1.81 -14.82 -7.04
C PRO A 15 -1.96 -13.60 -6.11
N PRO A 16 -0.87 -13.03 -5.56
CA PRO A 16 -0.96 -11.92 -4.61
C PRO A 16 -1.73 -10.70 -5.16
N LEU A 17 -1.56 -10.39 -6.45
CA LEU A 17 -2.27 -9.28 -7.09
C LEU A 17 -3.77 -9.53 -7.24
N ALA A 18 -4.21 -10.79 -7.34
CA ALA A 18 -5.62 -11.13 -7.36
C ALA A 18 -6.26 -10.89 -5.99
N ILE A 19 -5.56 -11.26 -4.90
CA ILE A 19 -5.99 -10.97 -3.52
C ILE A 19 -6.17 -9.46 -3.32
N LEU A 20 -5.20 -8.65 -3.76
CA LEU A 20 -5.25 -7.20 -3.67
C LEU A 20 -6.43 -6.62 -4.47
N ALA A 21 -6.66 -7.11 -5.69
CA ALA A 21 -7.76 -6.66 -6.54
C ALA A 21 -9.12 -6.97 -5.90
N GLU A 22 -9.32 -8.21 -5.42
CA GLU A 22 -10.53 -8.63 -4.69
C GLU A 22 -10.75 -7.72 -3.47
N ALA A 23 -9.72 -7.46 -2.67
CA ALA A 23 -9.83 -6.60 -1.48
C ALA A 23 -10.21 -5.16 -1.83
N ARG A 24 -9.64 -4.57 -2.90
CA ARG A 24 -10.00 -3.22 -3.36
C ARG A 24 -11.45 -3.14 -3.81
N GLN A 25 -11.92 -4.11 -4.59
CA GLN A 25 -13.32 -4.18 -5.01
C GLN A 25 -14.28 -4.29 -3.81
N GLN A 26 -13.88 -5.04 -2.78
CA GLN A 26 -14.66 -5.15 -1.56
C GLN A 26 -14.78 -3.84 -0.78
N LEU A 27 -13.75 -2.97 -0.83
CA LEU A 27 -13.73 -1.65 -0.20
C LEU A 27 -14.66 -0.64 -0.90
N GLU A 28 -14.92 -0.81 -2.20
CA GLU A 28 -15.82 0.08 -2.97
C GLU A 28 -17.25 0.11 -2.42
N ARG A 29 -17.64 -0.89 -1.62
CA ARG A 29 -18.95 -0.96 -0.95
C ARG A 29 -19.10 0.04 0.19
N TYR A 30 -18.01 0.69 0.63
CA TYR A 30 -18.02 1.63 1.75
C TYR A 30 -17.87 3.07 1.26
N PRO A 31 -18.94 3.89 1.26
CA PRO A 31 -18.94 5.22 0.63
C PRO A 31 -18.03 6.23 1.33
N THR A 32 -17.60 5.95 2.56
CA THR A 32 -16.67 6.80 3.32
C THR A 32 -15.20 6.57 2.97
N ILE A 33 -14.90 5.56 2.16
CA ILE A 33 -13.53 5.23 1.74
C ILE A 33 -13.26 5.86 0.37
N ARG A 34 -12.16 6.59 0.27
CA ARG A 34 -11.58 7.04 -1.00
C ARG A 34 -10.26 6.32 -1.22
N LEU A 35 -10.14 5.58 -2.32
CA LEU A 35 -8.88 5.00 -2.77
C LEU A 35 -8.21 5.97 -3.74
N VAL A 36 -6.95 6.32 -3.46
CA VAL A 36 -6.11 7.15 -4.33
C VAL A 36 -4.94 6.30 -4.82
N ASN A 37 -4.78 6.19 -6.13
CA ASN A 37 -3.65 5.52 -6.75
C ASN A 37 -2.54 6.53 -7.00
N GLY A 38 -1.63 6.67 -6.05
CA GLY A 38 -0.47 7.57 -6.13
C GLY A 38 0.56 7.21 -5.08
N ARG A 39 1.80 7.63 -5.26
CA ARG A 39 2.84 7.46 -4.25
C ARG A 39 2.78 8.65 -3.31
N ALA A 40 2.63 8.42 -2.01
CA ALA A 40 2.88 9.46 -1.01
C ALA A 40 4.38 9.78 -0.98
N GLU A 41 4.76 10.95 -1.46
CA GLU A 41 6.15 11.40 -1.59
C GLU A 41 6.66 12.03 -0.29
N SER A 42 5.83 12.84 0.36
CA SER A 42 6.20 13.46 1.64
C SER A 42 5.01 13.61 2.57
N VAL A 43 5.31 13.67 3.86
CA VAL A 43 4.35 13.89 4.95
C VAL A 43 4.90 14.99 5.84
N SER A 44 4.06 15.94 6.21
CA SER A 44 4.38 17.00 7.17
C SER A 44 3.19 17.31 8.07
N GLY A 45 3.41 18.15 9.08
CA GLY A 45 2.36 18.62 9.98
C GLY A 45 2.47 18.05 11.39
N ALA A 46 1.36 18.10 12.12
CA ALA A 46 1.27 17.71 13.52
C ALA A 46 -0.03 16.94 13.81
N ILE A 47 -0.19 16.48 15.05
CA ILE A 47 -1.43 15.84 15.49
C ILE A 47 -2.62 16.76 15.16
N ASP A 48 -3.66 16.18 14.56
CA ASP A 48 -4.86 16.85 14.07
C ASP A 48 -4.72 17.71 12.79
N ASP A 49 -3.51 17.91 12.26
CA ASP A 49 -3.27 18.62 10.98
C ASP A 49 -2.05 18.07 10.23
N PHE A 50 -2.22 16.92 9.57
CA PHE A 50 -1.23 16.35 8.68
C PHE A 50 -1.53 16.69 7.21
N SER A 51 -0.45 16.81 6.44
CA SER A 51 -0.46 17.03 4.99
C SER A 51 0.40 15.98 4.31
N VAL A 52 -0.18 15.26 3.35
CA VAL A 52 0.50 14.28 2.51
C VAL A 52 0.57 14.82 1.10
N VAL A 53 1.78 14.90 0.54
CA VAL A 53 1.99 15.27 -0.87
C VAL A 53 2.24 14.00 -1.67
N THR A 54 1.49 13.82 -2.75
CA THR A 54 1.65 12.72 -3.69
C THR A 54 2.68 13.06 -4.78
N ASP A 55 3.12 12.04 -5.50
CA ASP A 55 4.10 12.14 -6.60
C ASP A 55 3.62 12.98 -7.80
N ASP A 56 2.32 13.20 -7.93
CA ASP A 56 1.73 14.13 -8.91
C ASP A 56 1.51 15.55 -8.36
N GLY A 57 1.89 15.80 -7.10
CA GLY A 57 1.75 17.09 -6.43
C GLY A 57 0.40 17.35 -5.77
N GLU A 58 -0.57 16.42 -5.80
CA GLU A 58 -1.81 16.53 -5.01
C GLU A 58 -1.47 16.59 -3.51
N THR A 59 -2.19 17.43 -2.77
CA THR A 59 -2.05 17.52 -1.31
C THR A 59 -3.30 17.02 -0.63
N LEU A 60 -3.16 15.93 0.13
CA LEU A 60 -4.23 15.34 0.95
C LEU A 60 -4.06 15.74 2.42
N ARG A 61 -5.15 16.23 3.03
CA ARG A 61 -5.18 16.62 4.44
C ARG A 61 -5.84 15.55 5.30
N ALA A 62 -5.27 15.27 6.46
CA ALA A 62 -5.82 14.30 7.40
C ALA A 62 -5.51 14.68 8.84
N ARG A 63 -6.39 14.30 9.77
CA ARG A 63 -6.13 14.52 11.21
C ARG A 63 -5.20 13.47 11.81
N ARG A 64 -5.18 12.26 11.22
CA ARG A 64 -4.44 11.09 11.70
C ARG A 64 -3.85 10.37 10.49
N LEU A 65 -2.76 9.66 10.73
CA LEU A 65 -2.06 8.84 9.73
C LEU A 65 -1.90 7.42 10.24
N ILE A 66 -2.02 6.45 9.34
CA ILE A 66 -1.64 5.06 9.57
C ILE A 66 -0.57 4.74 8.53
N LEU A 67 0.62 4.34 8.99
CA LEU A 67 1.74 3.99 8.10
C LEU A 67 1.69 2.49 7.81
N SER A 68 1.43 2.13 6.56
CA SER A 68 1.32 0.74 6.10
C SER A 68 1.98 0.54 4.73
N TYR A 69 3.12 1.20 4.49
CA TYR A 69 3.81 1.20 3.19
C TYR A 69 4.72 -0.01 2.96
N GLY A 70 4.78 -0.95 3.91
CA GLY A 70 5.63 -2.14 3.84
C GLY A 70 7.12 -1.83 4.01
N VAL A 71 7.97 -2.71 3.50
CA VAL A 71 9.43 -2.59 3.53
C VAL A 71 10.00 -2.97 2.17
N ILE A 72 11.26 -2.62 1.94
CA ILE A 72 12.03 -3.06 0.78
C ILE A 72 13.16 -3.94 1.32
N ASP A 73 13.27 -5.16 0.81
CA ASP A 73 14.38 -6.05 1.13
C ASP A 73 15.67 -5.51 0.51
N GLN A 74 16.73 -5.39 1.31
CA GLN A 74 18.06 -5.06 0.84
C GLN A 74 18.79 -6.36 0.47
N MET A 75 18.93 -6.61 -0.82
CA MET A 75 19.61 -7.81 -1.31
C MET A 75 21.13 -7.66 -1.17
N PRO A 76 21.86 -8.74 -0.83
CA PRO A 76 23.31 -8.72 -0.81
C PRO A 76 23.87 -8.56 -2.24
N ASP A 77 25.00 -7.87 -2.37
CA ASP A 77 25.71 -7.70 -3.65
C ASP A 77 26.51 -8.96 -3.99
N VAL A 78 25.78 -10.04 -4.32
CA VAL A 78 26.33 -11.35 -4.68
C VAL A 78 25.79 -11.75 -6.05
N PRO A 79 26.66 -12.07 -7.04
CA PRO A 79 26.22 -12.50 -8.35
C PRO A 79 25.28 -13.70 -8.27
N GLY A 80 24.12 -13.60 -8.92
CA GLY A 80 23.09 -14.64 -8.95
C GLY A 80 22.01 -14.54 -7.86
N PHE A 81 22.11 -13.58 -6.93
CA PHE A 81 20.97 -13.19 -6.09
C PHE A 81 20.00 -12.32 -6.91
N ALA A 82 18.74 -12.75 -7.00
CA ALA A 82 17.64 -12.07 -7.70
C ALA A 82 16.37 -12.11 -6.86
#